data_AF-Q8ZWB9-F1
#
_entry.id   AF-Q8ZWB9-F1
#
_cell.length_a   1.000
_cell.length_b   1.000
_cell.length_c   1.000
_cell.angle_alpha   90.00
_cell.angle_beta   90.00
_cell.angle_gamma   90.00
#
_symmetry.space_group_name_H-M   'P 1'
#
loop_
_entity.id
_entity.type
_entity.pdbx_description
1 polymer ?
#
loop_
_entity_poly.entity_id
_entity_poly.type
_entity_poly.pdbx_seq_one_letter_code
_entity_poly.pdbx_strand_id
1 'polypeptide(L)' 'MSTLSTDVGALLAKAEVVKSALQKEAVPVLTGAWIGDDVEKYARGKGVLVYSY' A
#
# COMPACT_ATOMS: atom_id res chain seq x y z
N MET A 1 4.97 0.92 -18.76
CA MET A 1 5.06 1.64 -17.48
C MET A 1 3.68 1.54 -16.83
N SER A 2 3.45 0.52 -16.02
CA SER A 2 2.11 0.17 -15.52
C SER A 2 1.74 1.03 -14.30
N THR A 3 0.55 1.63 -14.35
CA THR A 3 -0.10 2.41 -13.26
C THR A 3 -0.20 1.66 -11.92
N LEU A 4 0.01 0.33 -11.93
CA LEU A 4 0.01 -0.58 -10.78
C LEU A 4 1.00 -0.18 -9.67
N SER A 5 2.15 0.41 -10.04
CA SER A 5 3.15 0.89 -9.07
C SER A 5 2.76 2.21 -8.41
N THR A 6 1.84 2.97 -9.01
CA THR A 6 1.55 4.35 -8.58
C THR A 6 0.68 4.37 -7.33
N ASP A 7 -0.36 3.54 -7.26
CA ASP A 7 -1.30 3.56 -6.13
C ASP A 7 -0.66 3.03 -4.84
N VAL A 8 0.06 1.91 -4.92
CA VAL A 8 0.81 1.36 -3.79
C VAL A 8 1.94 2.32 -3.39
N GLY A 9 2.62 2.94 -4.36
CA GLY A 9 3.64 3.95 -4.09
C GLY A 9 3.09 5.18 -3.36
N ALA A 10 1.92 5.66 -3.78
CA ALA A 10 1.23 6.78 -3.13
C ALA A 10 0.78 6.43 -1.71
N LEU A 11 0.30 5.19 -1.48
CA LEU A 11 -0.06 4.71 -0.15
C LEU A 11 1.17 4.69 0.78
N LEU A 12 2.29 4.15 0.32
CA LEU A 12 3.53 4.11 1.09
C LEU A 12 4.06 5.51 1.40
N ALA A 13 4.02 6.42 0.43
CA ALA A 13 4.43 7.81 0.66
C ALA A 13 3.59 8.49 1.76
N LYS A 14 2.27 8.24 1.77
CA LYS A 14 1.38 8.74 2.85
C LYS A 14 1.71 8.11 4.19
N ALA A 15 1.98 6.82 4.23
CA ALA A 15 2.37 6.12 5.46
C ALA A 15 3.64 6.72 6.08
N GLU A 16 4.65 7.05 5.26
CA GLU A 16 5.88 7.71 5.74
C GLU A 16 5.64 9.13 6.26
N VAL A 17 4.73 9.89 5.63
CA VAL A 17 4.33 11.21 6.15
C VAL A 17 3.64 11.08 7.51
N VAL A 18 2.70 10.14 7.65
CA VAL A 18 2.00 9.88 8.93
C VAL A 18 2.98 9.42 10.01
N LYS A 19 3.88 8.51 9.67
CA LYS A 19 4.93 8.04 10.58
C LYS A 19 5.80 9.18 11.07
N SER A 20 6.23 10.05 10.16
CA SER A 20 7.05 11.22 10.49
C SER A 20 6.30 12.25 11.34
N ALA A 21 5.02 12.48 11.05
CA ALA A 21 4.20 13.45 11.77
C ALA A 21 3.82 12.98 13.19
N LEU A 22 3.51 11.69 13.35
CA LEU A 22 3.00 11.13 14.61
C LEU A 22 4.08 10.42 15.44
N GLN A 23 5.29 10.23 14.91
CA GLN A 23 6.38 9.48 15.53
C GLN A 23 5.95 8.07 15.98
N LYS A 24 5.08 7.45 15.18
CA LYS A 24 4.51 6.12 15.42
C LYS A 24 4.56 5.31 14.13
N GLU A 25 4.67 4.00 14.24
CA GLU A 25 4.55 3.13 13.07
C GLU A 25 3.18 3.29 12.41
N ALA A 26 3.20 3.43 11.08
CA ALA A 26 2.00 3.47 10.26
C ALA A 26 1.91 2.14 9.51
N VAL A 27 0.78 1.44 9.63
CA VAL A 27 0.53 0.19 8.92
C VAL A 27 -0.32 0.50 7.68
N PRO A 28 0.25 0.47 6.47
CA PRO A 28 -0.50 0.70 5.24
C PRO A 28 -1.40 -0.50 4.92
N VAL A 29 -2.64 -0.21 4.53
CA VAL A 29 -3.64 -1.21 4.14
C VAL A 29 -4.18 -0.88 2.76
N LEU A 30 -4.12 -1.85 1.85
CA LEU A 30 -4.74 -1.81 0.53
C LEU A 30 -6.04 -2.64 0.56
N THR A 31 -7.14 -2.06 0.08
CA THR A 31 -8.44 -2.75 0.05
C THR A 31 -9.20 -2.48 -1.24
N GLY A 32 -9.96 -3.47 -1.71
CA GLY A 32 -10.81 -3.37 -2.90
C GLY A 32 -11.49 -4.69 -3.28
N ALA A 33 -12.56 -4.61 -4.06
CA ALA A 33 -13.32 -5.77 -4.51
C ALA A 33 -12.58 -6.63 -5.56
N TRP A 34 -11.74 -5.99 -6.38
CA TRP A 34 -10.93 -6.69 -7.37
C TRP A 34 -9.50 -6.14 -7.34
N ILE A 35 -8.59 -6.95 -6.79
CA ILE A 35 -7.17 -6.63 -6.70
C ILE A 35 -6.44 -7.60 -7.62
N GLY A 36 -5.74 -7.09 -8.62
CA GLY A 36 -4.97 -7.92 -9.54
C GLY A 36 -3.78 -8.56 -8.83
N ASP A 37 -3.45 -9.81 -9.19
CA ASP A 37 -2.35 -10.60 -8.63
C ASP A 37 -1.02 -9.83 -8.56
N ASP A 38 -0.68 -9.08 -9.60
CA ASP A 38 0.58 -8.32 -9.66
C ASP A 38 0.60 -7.18 -8.63
N VAL A 39 -0.54 -6.53 -8.40
CA VAL A 39 -0.69 -5.47 -7.38
C VAL A 39 -0.60 -6.07 -6.00
N GLU A 40 -1.30 -7.19 -5.77
CA GLU A 40 -1.29 -7.87 -4.47
C GLU A 40 0.12 -8.33 -4.11
N LYS A 41 0.81 -9.01 -5.03
CA LYS A 41 2.19 -9.48 -4.83
C LYS A 41 3.14 -8.30 -4.57
N TYR A 42 3.00 -7.23 -5.33
CA TYR A 42 3.81 -6.03 -5.12
C TYR A 42 3.55 -5.39 -3.74
N ALA A 43 2.29 -5.19 -3.37
CA ALA A 43 1.89 -4.60 -2.09
C ALA A 43 2.37 -5.43 -0.89
N ARG A 44 2.12 -6.76 -0.92
CA ARG A 44 2.60 -7.68 0.13
C ARG A 44 4.13 -7.69 0.23
N GLY A 45 4.82 -7.67 -0.92
CA GLY A 45 6.29 -7.55 -0.97
C GLY A 45 6.85 -6.25 -0.38
N LYS A 46 6.01 -5.22 -0.20
CA LYS A 46 6.35 -3.95 0.45
C LYS A 46 5.87 -3.85 1.91
N GLY A 47 5.34 -4.94 2.48
CA GLY A 47 4.81 -4.96 3.85
C GLY A 47 3.43 -4.31 4.00
N VAL A 48 2.70 -4.09 2.90
CA VAL A 48 1.32 -3.59 2.93
C VAL A 48 0.36 -4.73 3.24
N LEU A 49 -0.60 -4.51 4.14
CA LEU A 49 -1.68 -5.45 4.37
C LEU A 49 -2.70 -5.34 3.23
N VAL A 50 -3.15 -6.47 2.69
CA VAL A 50 -4.11 -6.50 1.58
C VAL A 50 -5.38 -7.23 2.01
N TYR A 51 -6.53 -6.57 1.85
CA TYR A 51 -7.86 -7.13 2.13
C TYR A 51 -8.79 -6.95 0.94
N SER A 52 -9.29 -8.05 0.40
CA SER A 52 -10.35 -8.08 -0.61
C SER A 52 -11.69 -8.47 0.02
N TYR A 53 -12.79 -8.03 -0.58
CA TYR A 53 -14.16 -8.35 -0.19
C TYR A 53 -15.03 -8.66 -1.40
#